data_AF-A0AA38K2Q5-F1
#
_entry.id   AF-A0AA38K2Q5-F1
#
_cell.length_a   1.000
_cell.length_b   1.000
_cell.length_c   1.000
_cell.angle_alpha   90.00
_cell.angle_beta   90.00
_cell.angle_gamma   90.00
#
_symmetry.space_group_name_H-M   'P 1'
#
loop_
_entity.id
_entity.type
_entity.pdbx_description
1 polymer ?
#
loop_
_entity_poly.entity_id
_entity_poly.type
_entity_poly.pdbx_seq_one_letter_code
_entity_poly.pdbx_strand_id
1 'polypeptide(L)'
;AHGVEPLLPFDITQATFLLPEITGKLSDDNLIALRAQQLQRREEDLAQIQDRVVQSRFRSIEAFRKHHRNVIRDYKFQPGDLVLVLNKRIEKGISKKSLPRYFGPMVVVKRTRGGNYRLAEVTGVASKLRYAAFRVIPYYARSSKRLEVTEFLDPGVLAGIEDEDDE
;
A
#
# COMPACT_ATOMS: atom_id res chain seq x y z
N ALA A 1 6.38 -9.24 -14.89
CA ALA A 1 5.34 -9.61 -15.85
C ALA A 1 3.99 -9.35 -15.19
N HIS A 2 3.22 -8.38 -15.67
CA HIS A 2 1.90 -8.04 -15.13
C HIS A 2 0.87 -8.33 -16.22
N GLY A 3 0.58 -9.61 -16.41
CA GLY A 3 -0.56 -10.08 -17.18
C GLY A 3 -1.29 -11.08 -16.31
N VAL A 4 -2.57 -10.82 -16.03
CA VAL A 4 -3.47 -11.85 -15.53
C VAL A 4 -4.14 -12.43 -16.76
N GLU A 5 -4.19 -13.75 -16.84
CA GLU A 5 -4.86 -14.42 -17.95
C GLU A 5 -6.34 -13.97 -17.96
N PRO A 6 -6.84 -13.46 -19.10
CA PRO A 6 -8.18 -12.90 -19.14
C PRO A 6 -9.22 -14.01 -18.92
N LEU A 7 -10.07 -13.84 -17.91
CA LEU A 7 -11.24 -14.68 -17.72
C LEU A 7 -12.34 -14.24 -18.69
N LEU A 8 -12.74 -15.13 -19.60
CA LEU A 8 -13.86 -14.86 -20.49
C LEU A 8 -15.19 -15.06 -19.73
N PRO A 9 -16.28 -14.37 -20.12
CA PRO A 9 -17.62 -14.67 -19.60
C PRO A 9 -17.99 -16.15 -19.76
N PHE A 10 -17.48 -16.79 -20.82
CA PHE A 10 -17.62 -18.23 -21.04
C PHE A 10 -16.95 -19.06 -19.94
N ASP A 11 -15.80 -18.63 -19.41
CA ASP A 11 -15.09 -19.38 -18.36
C ASP A 11 -15.83 -19.39 -17.03
N ILE A 12 -16.60 -18.33 -16.77
CA ILE A 12 -17.48 -18.25 -15.61
C ILE A 12 -18.70 -19.16 -15.81
N THR A 13 -19.34 -19.07 -16.98
CA THR A 13 -20.57 -19.84 -17.25
C THR A 13 -20.30 -21.34 -17.32
N GLN A 14 -19.18 -21.75 -17.93
CA GLN A 14 -18.79 -23.15 -18.09
C GLN A 14 -17.87 -23.68 -17.00
N ALA A 15 -17.48 -22.85 -16.04
CA ALA A 15 -16.54 -23.18 -14.97
C ALA A 15 -15.22 -23.77 -15.49
N THR A 16 -14.67 -23.21 -16.58
CA THR A 16 -13.42 -23.69 -17.20
C THR A 16 -12.22 -23.57 -16.25
N PHE A 17 -12.32 -22.72 -15.21
CA PHE A 17 -11.33 -22.64 -14.13
C PHE A 17 -11.23 -23.92 -13.27
N LEU A 18 -12.17 -24.87 -13.42
CA LEU A 18 -12.12 -26.18 -12.77
C LEU A 18 -11.11 -27.13 -13.44
N LEU A 19 -10.63 -26.82 -14.65
CA LEU A 19 -9.66 -27.68 -15.30
C LEU A 19 -8.32 -27.65 -14.55
N PRO A 20 -7.66 -28.82 -14.40
CA PRO A 20 -6.26 -28.85 -14.04
C PRO A 20 -5.42 -28.20 -15.14
N GLU A 21 -4.24 -27.73 -14.76
CA GLU A 21 -3.28 -27.14 -15.69
C GLU A 21 -2.90 -28.15 -16.78
N ILE A 22 -3.08 -27.78 -18.05
CA ILE A 22 -2.78 -28.65 -19.19
C ILE A 22 -1.29 -28.54 -19.49
N THR A 23 -0.49 -29.37 -18.83
CA THR A 23 0.98 -29.36 -18.98
C THR A 23 1.48 -30.19 -20.17
N GLY A 24 0.59 -30.91 -20.88
CA GLY A 24 0.96 -31.77 -21.99
C GLY A 24 -0.23 -32.26 -22.81
N LYS A 25 0.05 -33.14 -23.78
CA LYS A 25 -0.99 -33.72 -24.65
C LYS A 25 -1.91 -34.62 -23.84
N LEU A 26 -3.20 -34.28 -23.82
CA LEU A 26 -4.25 -35.11 -23.22
C LEU A 26 -4.76 -36.11 -24.26
N SER A 27 -5.11 -37.32 -23.81
CA SER A 27 -5.88 -38.28 -24.60
C SER A 27 -7.36 -37.88 -24.63
N ASP A 28 -8.10 -38.37 -25.61
CA ASP A 28 -9.55 -38.11 -25.72
C ASP A 28 -10.30 -38.56 -24.46
N ASP A 29 -9.96 -39.72 -23.89
CA ASP A 29 -10.56 -40.21 -22.65
C ASP A 29 -10.34 -39.25 -21.47
N ASN A 30 -9.13 -38.69 -21.36
CA ASN A 30 -8.81 -37.71 -20.32
C ASN A 30 -9.59 -36.41 -20.54
N LEU A 31 -9.76 -35.95 -21.79
CA LEU A 31 -10.56 -34.77 -22.09
C LEU A 31 -12.02 -34.96 -21.70
N ILE A 32 -12.61 -36.11 -22.03
CA ILE A 32 -13.98 -36.45 -21.67
C ILE A 32 -14.15 -36.52 -20.14
N ALA A 33 -13.22 -37.18 -19.44
CA ALA A 33 -13.26 -37.29 -17.99
C ALA A 33 -13.17 -35.92 -17.30
N LEU A 34 -12.22 -35.07 -17.71
CA LEU A 34 -12.07 -33.71 -17.19
C LEU A 34 -13.32 -32.86 -17.46
N ARG A 35 -13.92 -33.01 -18.65
CA ARG A 35 -15.15 -32.30 -19.00
C ARG A 35 -16.34 -32.77 -18.16
N ALA A 36 -16.46 -34.07 -17.90
CA ALA A 36 -17.49 -34.62 -17.03
C ALA A 36 -17.36 -34.09 -15.60
N GLN A 37 -16.13 -34.04 -15.05
CA GLN A 37 -15.85 -33.46 -13.74
C GLN A 37 -16.24 -31.96 -13.67
N GLN A 38 -15.86 -31.16 -14.68
CA GLN A 38 -16.26 -29.76 -14.76
C GLN A 38 -17.78 -29.57 -14.74
N LEU A 39 -18.51 -30.34 -15.55
CA LEU A 39 -19.97 -30.26 -15.64
C LEU A 39 -20.64 -30.68 -14.32
N GLN A 40 -20.02 -31.61 -13.58
CA GLN A 40 -20.55 -32.08 -12.31
C GLN A 40 -20.46 -31.02 -11.20
N ARG A 41 -19.52 -30.06 -11.30
CA ARG A 41 -19.36 -28.94 -10.35
C ARG A 41 -19.38 -29.38 -8.88
N ARG A 42 -18.64 -30.44 -8.55
CA ARG A 42 -18.60 -30.97 -7.17
C ARG A 42 -18.12 -29.88 -6.22
N GLU A 43 -18.76 -29.79 -5.06
CA GLU A 43 -18.39 -28.81 -4.03
C GLU A 43 -16.95 -29.00 -3.55
N GLU A 44 -16.49 -30.25 -3.50
CA GLU A 44 -15.12 -30.62 -3.14
C GLU A 44 -14.08 -30.00 -4.09
N ASP A 45 -14.33 -30.05 -5.39
CA ASP A 45 -13.42 -29.51 -6.40
C ASP A 45 -13.37 -27.97 -6.34
N LEU A 46 -14.52 -27.33 -6.10
CA LEU A 46 -14.62 -25.89 -5.90
C LEU A 46 -13.84 -25.43 -4.66
N ALA A 47 -13.95 -26.16 -3.55
CA ALA A 47 -13.19 -25.88 -2.33
C ALA A 47 -11.67 -26.00 -2.57
N GLN A 48 -11.23 -27.06 -3.25
CA GLN A 48 -9.81 -27.22 -3.58
C GLN A 48 -9.26 -26.06 -4.43
N ILE A 49 -10.04 -25.57 -5.39
CA ILE A 49 -9.61 -24.45 -6.24
C ILE A 49 -9.60 -23.14 -5.47
N GLN A 50 -10.59 -22.91 -4.61
CA GLN A 50 -10.57 -21.77 -3.70
C GLN A 50 -9.28 -21.76 -2.88
N ASP A 51 -8.90 -22.89 -2.30
CA ASP A 51 -7.67 -23.03 -1.53
C ASP A 51 -6.42 -22.74 -2.37
N ARG A 52 -6.34 -23.28 -3.60
CA ARG A 52 -5.22 -23.00 -4.52
C ARG A 52 -5.11 -21.51 -4.86
N VAL A 53 -6.24 -20.85 -5.14
CA VAL A 53 -6.28 -19.41 -5.44
C VAL A 53 -5.82 -18.61 -4.23
N VAL A 54 -6.29 -18.94 -3.04
CA VAL A 54 -5.90 -18.30 -1.79
C VAL A 54 -4.39 -18.47 -1.55
N GLN A 55 -3.86 -19.68 -1.69
CA GLN A 55 -2.42 -19.96 -1.57
C GLN A 55 -1.60 -19.18 -2.62
N SER A 56 -2.07 -19.13 -3.87
CA SER A 56 -1.41 -18.37 -4.95
C SER A 56 -1.36 -16.87 -4.65
N ARG A 57 -2.45 -16.30 -4.10
CA ARG A 57 -2.48 -14.90 -3.64
C ARG A 57 -1.45 -14.65 -2.54
N PHE A 58 -1.36 -15.53 -1.54
CA PHE A 58 -0.35 -15.40 -0.49
C PHE A 58 1.08 -15.47 -1.03
N ARG A 59 1.39 -16.44 -1.89
CA ARG A 59 2.70 -16.54 -2.56
C ARG A 59 3.04 -15.28 -3.36
N SER A 60 2.05 -14.72 -4.05
CA SER A 60 2.21 -13.48 -4.83
C SER A 60 2.49 -12.27 -3.92
N ILE A 61 1.81 -12.18 -2.77
CA ILE A 61 2.07 -11.14 -1.76
C ILE A 61 3.50 -11.26 -1.21
N GLU A 62 3.95 -12.47 -0.87
CA GLU A 62 5.31 -12.72 -0.39
C GLU A 62 6.37 -12.38 -1.44
N ALA A 63 6.17 -12.83 -2.69
CA ALA A 63 7.06 -12.50 -3.79
C ALA A 63 7.13 -10.98 -4.03
N PHE A 64 6.00 -10.29 -3.97
CA PHE A 64 5.92 -8.85 -4.10
C PHE A 64 6.69 -8.13 -2.99
N ARG A 65 6.48 -8.53 -1.72
CA ARG A 65 7.22 -8.01 -0.56
C ARG A 65 8.72 -8.24 -0.69
N LYS A 66 9.15 -9.44 -1.10
CA LYS A 66 10.57 -9.78 -1.30
C LYS A 66 11.19 -8.90 -2.38
N HIS A 67 10.52 -8.74 -3.51
CA HIS A 67 11.00 -7.94 -4.63
C HIS A 67 11.07 -6.44 -4.28
N HIS A 68 10.10 -5.93 -3.51
CA HIS A 68 10.00 -4.51 -3.16
C HIS A 68 10.47 -4.19 -1.74
N ARG A 69 11.24 -5.07 -1.08
CA ARG A 69 11.70 -4.89 0.31
C ARG A 69 12.45 -3.57 0.55
N ASN A 70 13.13 -3.06 -0.48
CA ASN A 70 13.91 -1.82 -0.39
C ASN A 70 13.04 -0.57 -0.54
N VAL A 71 11.87 -0.69 -1.20
CA VAL A 71 10.96 0.42 -1.54
C VAL A 71 9.85 0.54 -0.51
N ILE A 72 9.26 -0.58 -0.10
CA ILE A 72 8.17 -0.62 0.88
C ILE A 72 8.79 -0.54 2.27
N ARG A 73 8.83 0.68 2.80
CA ARG A 73 9.27 0.96 4.17
C ARG A 73 8.09 1.55 4.94
N ASP A 74 7.78 0.96 6.09
CA ASP A 74 6.82 1.52 7.02
C ASP A 74 7.58 2.42 8.01
N TYR A 75 7.40 3.73 7.86
CA TYR A 75 8.02 4.71 8.74
C TYR A 75 7.07 5.08 9.87
N LYS A 76 7.53 4.88 11.11
CA LYS A 76 6.84 5.32 12.32
C LYS A 76 7.60 6.50 12.92
N PHE A 77 7.20 7.70 12.53
CA PHE A 77 7.83 8.92 13.01
C PHE A 77 7.31 9.29 14.39
N GLN A 78 8.20 9.83 15.21
CA GLN A 78 7.89 10.37 16.53
C GLN A 78 7.75 11.90 16.46
N PRO A 79 7.07 12.53 17.42
CA PRO A 79 7.14 13.98 17.61
C PRO A 79 8.60 14.46 17.60
N GLY A 80 8.88 15.52 16.83
CA GLY A 80 10.23 16.12 16.69
C GLY A 80 11.02 15.60 15.48
N ASP A 81 10.60 14.50 14.86
CA ASP A 81 11.27 13.98 13.66
C ASP A 81 11.11 14.95 12.48
N LEU A 82 12.19 15.13 11.72
CA LEU A 82 12.16 15.87 10.47
C LEU A 82 11.73 14.97 9.32
N VAL A 83 10.77 15.45 8.54
CA VAL A 83 10.17 14.71 7.44
C VAL A 83 10.00 15.57 6.19
N LEU A 84 9.98 14.94 5.02
CA LEU A 84 9.56 15.55 3.77
C LEU A 84 8.16 15.07 3.41
N VAL A 85 7.38 15.96 2.78
CA VAL A 85 5.99 15.66 2.40
C VAL A 85 5.83 15.61 0.89
N LEU A 86 5.32 14.49 0.38
CA LEU A 86 5.04 14.30 -1.03
C LEU A 86 3.93 15.24 -1.53
N ASN A 87 4.23 16.00 -2.57
CA ASN A 87 3.27 16.84 -3.28
C ASN A 87 2.53 16.04 -4.36
N LYS A 88 1.37 15.48 -4.00
CA LYS A 88 0.52 14.69 -4.90
C LYS A 88 0.06 15.42 -6.17
N ARG A 89 -0.01 16.75 -6.16
CA ARG A 89 -0.47 17.52 -7.33
C ARG A 89 0.53 17.50 -8.48
N ILE A 90 1.81 17.21 -8.17
CA ILE A 90 2.93 17.23 -9.11
C ILE A 90 3.23 15.83 -9.66
N GLU A 91 3.00 14.80 -8.86
CA GLU A 91 3.40 13.41 -9.13
C GLU A 91 2.94 12.84 -10.48
N LYS A 92 1.70 13.13 -10.90
CA LYS A 92 1.08 12.49 -12.08
C LYS A 92 1.22 13.28 -13.40
N GLY A 93 1.88 14.44 -13.40
CA GLY A 93 1.97 15.30 -14.58
C GLY A 93 3.17 15.00 -15.48
N ILE A 94 2.94 14.77 -16.78
CA ILE A 94 4.01 14.52 -17.77
C ILE A 94 4.99 15.69 -17.87
N SER A 95 4.49 16.93 -17.84
CA SER A 95 5.29 18.17 -17.87
C SER A 95 5.85 18.59 -16.51
N LYS A 96 5.55 17.84 -15.44
CA LYS A 96 5.85 18.24 -14.05
C LYS A 96 7.09 17.56 -13.46
N LYS A 97 7.87 16.85 -14.29
CA LYS A 97 9.07 16.12 -13.86
C LYS A 97 10.17 17.01 -13.25
N SER A 98 10.24 18.27 -13.66
CA SER A 98 11.20 19.27 -13.16
C SER A 98 10.72 20.01 -11.90
N LEU A 99 9.45 19.85 -11.52
CA LEU A 99 8.92 20.54 -10.34
C LEU A 99 9.30 19.80 -9.05
N PRO A 100 9.43 20.52 -7.92
CA PRO A 100 9.79 19.91 -6.64
C PRO A 100 8.73 18.90 -6.21
N ARG A 101 9.15 17.62 -6.09
CA ARG A 101 8.28 16.50 -5.72
C ARG A 101 7.87 16.51 -4.26
N TYR A 102 8.74 17.02 -3.39
CA TYR A 102 8.53 17.07 -1.94
C TYR A 102 8.52 18.51 -1.46
N PHE A 103 7.65 18.80 -0.49
CA PHE A 103 7.77 19.99 0.34
C PHE A 103 8.95 19.83 1.30
N GLY A 104 9.51 20.97 1.73
CA GLY A 104 10.71 21.04 2.55
C GLY A 104 10.62 20.27 3.87
N PRO A 105 11.69 20.30 4.68
CA PRO A 105 11.68 19.64 5.97
C PRO A 105 10.58 20.23 6.84
N MET A 106 9.75 19.36 7.40
CA MET A 106 8.71 19.66 8.37
C MET A 106 8.96 18.85 9.64
N VAL A 107 8.53 19.37 10.78
CA VAL A 107 8.63 18.70 12.08
C VAL A 107 7.35 17.93 12.34
N VAL A 108 7.45 16.68 12.75
CA VAL A 108 6.30 15.90 13.20
C VAL A 108 5.82 16.43 14.54
N VAL A 109 4.56 16.83 14.63
CA VAL A 109 3.95 17.25 15.90
C VAL A 109 3.41 16.04 16.62
N LYS A 110 2.56 15.27 15.94
CA LYS A 110 2.02 14.02 16.46
C LYS A 110 1.43 13.15 15.36
N ARG A 111 1.22 11.89 15.70
CA ARG A 111 0.49 10.92 14.88
C ARG A 111 -0.92 10.73 15.44
N THR A 112 -1.93 10.84 14.59
CA THR A 112 -3.33 10.62 14.99
C THR A 112 -3.65 9.12 15.07
N ARG A 113 -4.76 8.76 15.76
CA ARG A 113 -5.22 7.36 15.87
C ARG A 113 -5.41 6.68 14.49
N GLY A 114 -5.87 7.44 13.49
CA GLY A 114 -6.02 6.98 12.10
C GLY A 114 -4.72 6.85 11.29
N GLY A 115 -3.56 7.08 11.91
CA GLY A 115 -2.26 6.91 11.27
C GLY A 115 -1.81 8.07 10.38
N ASN A 116 -2.52 9.21 10.42
CA ASN A 116 -2.09 10.45 9.76
C ASN A 116 -1.13 11.23 10.68
N TYR A 117 -0.35 12.14 10.10
CA TYR A 117 0.56 13.00 10.82
C TYR A 117 0.07 14.46 10.76
N ARG A 118 0.10 15.13 11.91
CA ARG A 118 0.08 16.60 11.98
C ARG A 118 1.53 17.07 11.99
N LEU A 119 1.82 18.04 11.12
CA LEU A 119 3.18 18.53 10.88
C LEU A 119 3.22 20.03 11.13
N ALA A 120 4.39 20.53 11.50
CA ALA A 120 4.69 21.96 11.57
C ALA A 120 5.85 22.29 10.64
N GLU A 121 5.88 23.52 10.14
CA GLU A 121 7.08 24.04 9.50
C GLU A 121 8.20 24.20 10.54
N VAL A 122 9.45 24.23 10.07
CA VAL A 122 10.63 24.48 10.94
C VAL A 122 10.58 25.86 11.62
N THR A 123 9.73 26.76 11.12
CA THR A 123 9.44 28.06 11.74
C THR A 123 8.55 27.96 12.98
N GLY A 124 8.00 26.79 13.29
CA GLY A 124 7.06 26.60 14.39
C GLY A 124 5.59 26.71 14.00
N VAL A 125 5.29 27.04 12.74
CA VAL A 125 3.89 27.17 12.28
C VAL A 125 3.28 25.79 12.05
N ALA A 126 2.27 25.43 12.84
CA ALA A 126 1.52 24.19 12.65
C ALA A 126 0.71 24.21 11.34
N SER A 127 0.81 23.14 10.55
CA SER A 127 -0.02 22.96 9.36
C SER A 127 -1.44 22.58 9.76
N LYS A 128 -2.42 23.24 9.14
CA LYS A 128 -3.85 22.89 9.26
C LYS A 128 -4.19 21.56 8.60
N LEU A 129 -3.33 21.05 7.71
CA LEU A 129 -3.57 19.83 6.96
C LEU A 129 -3.05 18.60 7.71
N ARG A 130 -3.81 17.51 7.62
CA ARG A 130 -3.38 16.18 8.04
C ARG A 130 -2.71 15.46 6.86
N TYR A 131 -1.57 14.82 7.09
CA TYR A 131 -0.82 14.13 6.05
C TYR A 131 -0.87 12.62 6.25
N ALA A 132 -1.30 11.88 5.23
CA ALA A 132 -1.30 10.42 5.26
C ALA A 132 0.13 9.87 5.32
N ALA A 133 0.34 8.79 6.07
CA ALA A 133 1.66 8.19 6.30
C ALA A 133 2.46 7.94 5.02
N PHE A 134 1.83 7.45 3.95
CA PHE A 134 2.51 7.15 2.69
C PHE A 134 3.00 8.40 1.93
N ARG A 135 2.61 9.62 2.36
CA ARG A 135 3.12 10.88 1.81
C ARG A 135 4.33 11.40 2.57
N VAL A 136 4.66 10.84 3.72
CA VAL A 136 5.68 11.36 4.63
C VAL A 136 6.91 10.45 4.57
N ILE A 137 8.08 11.02 4.31
CA ILE A 137 9.35 10.29 4.24
C ILE A 137 10.38 10.95 5.19
N PRO A 138 11.37 10.21 5.71
CA PRO A 138 12.38 10.79 6.59
C PRO A 138 13.19 11.87 5.86
N TYR A 139 13.45 12.98 6.55
CA TYR A 139 14.45 13.95 6.15
C TYR A 139 15.75 13.67 6.88
N TYR A 140 16.81 13.35 6.14
CA TYR A 140 18.14 13.14 6.70
C TYR A 140 18.87 14.48 6.77
N ALA A 141 18.81 15.12 7.93
CA ALA A 141 19.55 16.34 8.21
C ALA A 141 21.07 16.08 8.18
N ARG A 142 21.85 17.10 7.82
CA ARG A 142 23.32 17.01 7.81
C ARG A 142 23.92 16.89 9.22
N SER A 143 23.19 17.37 10.24
CA SER A 143 23.52 17.23 11.65
C SER A 143 22.54 16.27 12.32
N SER A 144 23.03 15.44 13.25
CA SER A 144 22.24 14.41 13.92
C SER A 144 21.51 14.91 15.18
N LYS A 145 21.41 16.22 15.38
CA LYS A 145 20.74 16.80 16.55
C LYS A 145 19.22 16.60 16.39
N ARG A 146 18.60 15.93 17.36
CA ARG A 146 17.14 15.84 17.45
C ARG A 146 16.57 17.20 17.88
N LEU A 147 15.44 17.56 17.30
CA LEU A 147 14.74 18.81 17.58
C LEU A 147 13.62 18.52 18.55
N GLU A 148 13.59 19.23 19.68
CA GLU A 148 12.50 19.14 20.64
C GLU A 148 11.32 19.95 20.12
N VAL A 149 10.12 19.35 20.06
CA VAL A 149 8.93 20.00 19.49
C VAL A 149 8.58 21.30 20.21
N THR A 150 8.84 21.36 21.52
CA THR A 150 8.62 22.53 22.39
C THR A 150 9.54 23.71 22.07
N GLU A 151 10.64 23.50 21.35
CA GLU A 151 11.48 24.61 20.86
C GLU A 151 10.79 25.38 19.70
N PHE A 152 9.80 24.76 19.05
CA PHE A 152 9.18 25.28 17.84
C PHE A 152 7.70 25.62 18.01
N LEU A 153 6.97 24.90 18.85
CA LEU A 153 5.54 25.08 19.04
C LEU A 153 5.21 25.58 20.44
N ASP A 154 4.43 26.65 20.51
CA ASP A 154 3.89 27.14 21.77
C ASP A 154 3.01 26.06 22.43
N PRO A 155 3.09 25.89 23.77
CA PRO A 155 2.30 24.88 24.49
C PRO A 155 0.78 24.99 24.26
N GLY A 156 0.26 26.20 24.05
CA GLY A 156 -1.16 26.42 23.76
C GLY A 156 -1.60 25.89 22.39
N VAL A 157 -0.72 25.90 21.39
CA VAL A 157 -0.99 25.33 20.06
C VAL A 157 -0.95 23.80 20.12
N LEU A 158 -0.07 23.24 20.95
CA LEU A 158 -0.02 21.80 21.21
C LEU A 158 -1.31 21.33 21.90
N ALA A 159 -1.79 22.06 22.91
CA ALA A 159 -3.02 21.74 23.63
C ALA A 159 -4.27 21.79 22.73
N GLY A 160 -4.45 22.85 21.93
CA GLY A 160 -5.60 22.92 21.00
C GLY A 160 -5.59 21.88 19.88
N ILE A 161 -4.42 21.30 19.59
CA ILE A 161 -4.29 20.17 18.65
C ILE A 161 -4.73 18.86 19.31
N GLU A 162 -4.59 18.70 20.63
CA GLU A 162 -5.05 17.53 21.40
C GLU A 162 -6.58 17.42 21.41
N ASP A 163 -7.29 18.54 21.61
CA ASP A 163 -8.75 18.57 21.76
C ASP A 163 -9.53 18.24 20.47
N GLU A 164 -8.98 18.53 19.28
CA GLU A 164 -9.64 18.30 17.98
C GLU A 164 -9.60 16.84 17.46
N ASP A 165 -8.92 15.93 18.18
CA ASP A 165 -8.75 14.54 17.73
C ASP A 165 -9.64 13.52 18.49
N ASP A 166 -10.42 13.97 19.47
CA ASP A 166 -11.42 13.17 20.21
C ASP A 166 -12.87 13.35 19.70
N GLU A 167 -13.08 14.14 18.63
CA GLU A 167 -14.31 14.14 17.80
C GLU A 167 -14.16 13.29 16.52
#